data_AF-A0A2D9LP96-F1
#
_entry.id   AF-A0A2D9LP96-F1
#
_cell.length_a   1.000
_cell.length_b   1.000
_cell.length_c   1.000
_cell.angle_alpha   90.00
_cell.angle_beta   90.00
_cell.angle_gamma   90.00
#
_symmetry.space_group_name_H-M   'P 1'
#
loop_
_entity.id
_entity.type
_entity.pdbx_description
1 polymer ?
#
loop_
_entity_poly.entity_id
_entity_poly.type
_entity_poly.pdbx_seq_one_letter_code
_entity_poly.pdbx_strand_id
1 'polypeptide(L)' 'MDNKFMKKTFSRRSFLKGLPLAAIGLVSLGAIGGKVVASASRRQPPVFKKGSIFTPKKS' A
#
# COMPACT_ATOMS: atom_id res chain seq x y z
N MET A 1 -31.21 -21.16 2.31
CA MET A 1 -29.83 -20.67 2.48
C MET A 1 -29.92 -19.41 3.32
N ASP A 2 -29.89 -19.56 4.63
CA ASP A 2 -30.06 -18.46 5.56
C ASP A 2 -28.80 -17.59 5.54
N ASN A 3 -28.94 -16.37 4.99
CA ASN A 3 -27.88 -15.38 5.01
C ASN A 3 -27.63 -14.93 6.46
N LYS A 4 -26.75 -15.66 7.15
CA LYS A 4 -26.19 -15.37 8.48
C LYS A 4 -25.27 -14.14 8.49
N PHE A 5 -25.56 -13.12 7.69
CA PHE A 5 -24.99 -11.79 7.91
C PHE A 5 -25.77 -11.14 9.05
N MET A 6 -25.60 -11.71 10.24
CA MET A 6 -26.02 -11.10 11.50
C MET A 6 -25.46 -9.67 11.50
N LYS A 7 -26.35 -8.67 11.47
CA LYS A 7 -26.00 -7.28 11.71
C LYS A 7 -25.54 -7.15 13.15
N LYS A 8 -24.28 -7.53 13.41
CA LYS A 8 -23.69 -7.48 14.74
C LYS A 8 -23.51 -6.00 15.08
N THR A 9 -24.35 -5.50 15.99
CA THR A 9 -24.27 -4.11 16.47
C THR A 9 -22.85 -3.85 16.96
N PHE A 10 -22.18 -2.91 16.29
CA PHE A 10 -20.79 -2.59 16.58
C PHE A 10 -20.70 -1.95 17.96
N SER A 11 -20.22 -2.72 18.95
CA SER A 11 -20.11 -2.26 20.34
C SER A 11 -18.85 -1.44 20.53
N ARG A 12 -18.92 -0.39 21.35
CA ARG A 12 -17.75 0.41 21.78
C ARG A 12 -16.63 -0.47 22.34
N ARG A 13 -16.98 -1.54 23.06
CA ARG A 13 -16.01 -2.52 23.58
C ARG A 13 -15.30 -3.29 22.46
N SER A 14 -16.00 -3.61 21.37
CA SER A 14 -15.41 -4.27 20.20
C SER A 14 -14.49 -3.34 19.44
N PHE A 15 -14.85 -2.05 19.34
CA PHE A 15 -14.00 -1.03 18.73
C PHE A 15 -12.70 -0.82 19.52
N LEU A 16 -12.80 -0.63 20.83
CA LEU A 16 -11.64 -0.43 21.70
C LEU A 16 -10.68 -1.63 21.69
N LYS A 17 -11.20 -2.86 21.54
CA LYS A 17 -10.39 -4.07 21.36
C LYS A 17 -9.75 -4.15 19.96
N GLY A 18 -10.34 -3.50 18.96
CA GLY A 18 -9.83 -3.43 17.60
C GLY A 18 -8.77 -2.33 17.39
N LEU A 19 -8.72 -1.31 18.26
CA LEU A 19 -7.75 -0.22 18.16
C LEU A 19 -6.28 -0.69 18.20
N PRO A 20 -5.86 -1.59 19.12
CA PRO A 20 -4.49 -2.10 19.10
C PRO A 20 -4.15 -2.83 17.80
N LEU A 21 -5.07 -3.65 17.28
CA LEU A 21 -4.92 -4.35 16.00
C LEU A 21 -4.79 -3.37 14.83
N ALA A 22 -5.63 -2.33 14.80
CA ALA A 22 -5.57 -1.29 13.80
C ALA A 22 -4.25 -0.51 13.87
N ALA A 23 -3.74 -0.20 15.07
CA ALA A 23 -2.49 0.50 15.26
C ALA A 23 -1.29 -0.32 14.73
N ILE A 24 -1.23 -1.62 15.03
CA ILE A 24 -0.20 -2.52 14.49
C ILE A 24 -0.28 -2.55 12.95
N GLY A 25 -1.49 -2.68 12.40
CA GLY A 25 -1.73 -2.63 10.97
C GLY A 25 -1.19 -1.34 10.34
N LEU A 26 -1.54 -0.18 10.90
CA LEU A 26 -1.10 1.13 10.42
C LEU A 26 0.42 1.30 10.46
N VAL A 27 1.07 0.88 11.55
CA VAL A 27 2.53 0.93 11.68
C VAL A 27 3.20 0.05 10.64
N SER A 28 2.72 -1.19 10.45
CA SER A 28 3.29 -2.11 9.45
C SER A 28 3.13 -1.59 8.01
N LEU A 29 1.96 -1.02 7.70
CA LEU A 29 1.62 -0.52 6.38
C LEU A 29 2.36 0.80 6.09
N GLY A 30 2.55 1.65 7.10
CA GLY A 30 3.38 2.86 7.00
C GLY A 30 4.87 2.53 6.82
N ALA A 31 5.41 1.56 7.56
CA ALA A 31 6.82 1.17 7.46
C ALA A 31 7.16 0.56 6.09
N ILE A 32 6.29 -0.30 5.55
CA ILE A 32 6.49 -0.93 4.24
C ILE A 32 6.12 0.03 3.12
N GLY A 33 4.94 0.63 3.19
CA GLY A 33 4.43 1.56 2.19
C GLY A 33 5.31 2.79 2.02
N GLY A 34 5.84 3.35 3.11
CA GLY A 34 6.77 4.48 3.06
C GLY A 34 8.05 4.16 2.30
N LYS A 35 8.62 2.97 2.50
CA LYS A 35 9.81 2.51 1.75
C LYS A 35 9.51 2.30 0.27
N VAL A 36 8.35 1.73 -0.06
CA VAL A 36 7.92 1.52 -1.45
C VAL A 36 7.72 2.86 -2.16
N VAL A 37 7.02 3.80 -1.54
CA VAL A 37 6.77 5.13 -2.11
C VAL A 37 8.07 5.92 -2.25
N ALA A 38 8.94 5.90 -1.24
CA ALA A 38 10.26 6.54 -1.31
C ALA A 38 11.19 5.91 -2.37
N SER A 39 11.08 4.59 -2.59
CA SER A 39 11.80 3.92 -3.67
C SER A 39 11.28 4.34 -5.03
N ALA A 40 9.94 4.35 -5.20
CA ALA A 40 9.30 4.76 -6.45
C ALA A 40 9.61 6.23 -6.81
N SER A 41 9.60 7.14 -5.83
CA SER A 41 9.91 8.57 -6.08
C SER A 41 11.37 8.82 -6.47
N ARG A 42 12.30 7.94 -6.08
CA ARG A 42 13.73 8.02 -6.42
C ARG A 42 14.10 7.24 -7.68
N ARG A 43 13.16 6.51 -8.30
CA ARG A 43 13.44 5.78 -9.54
C ARG A 43 13.67 6.77 -10.67
N GLN A 44 14.90 6.84 -11.13
CA GLN A 44 15.22 7.48 -12.39
C GLN A 44 14.88 6.52 -13.54
N PRO A 45 14.40 7.04 -14.69
CA PRO A 45 14.22 6.22 -15.87
C PRO A 45 15.57 5.62 -16.30
N PRO A 46 15.58 4.41 -16.87
CA PRO A 46 16.80 3.77 -17.33
C PRO A 46 17.48 4.64 -18.41
N VAL A 47 18.78 4.89 -18.24
CA VAL A 47 19.58 5.60 -19.24
C VAL A 47 20.07 4.58 -20.27
N PHE A 48 19.56 4.67 -21.49
CA PHE A 48 19.98 3.80 -22.59
C PHE A 48 21.24 4.32 -23.27
N LYS A 49 22.14 3.42 -23.71
CA LYS A 49 23.32 3.81 -24.51
C LYS A 49 22.87 4.52 -25.78
N LYS A 50 23.59 5.57 -26.18
CA LYS A 50 23.33 6.32 -27.41
C LYS A 50 23.40 5.38 -28.62
N GLY A 51 22.33 5.31 -29.41
CA GLY A 51 22.22 4.42 -30.57
C GLY A 51 21.66 3.02 -30.26
N SER A 52 21.23 2.76 -29.02
CA SER A 52 20.51 1.53 -28.66
C SER A 52 19.15 1.43 -29.38
N ILE A 53 18.71 0.21 -29.66
CA ILE A 53 17.32 -0.04 -30.10
C ILE A 53 16.28 0.39 -29.05
N PHE A 54 16.69 0.55 -27.80
CA PHE A 54 15.86 1.01 -26.69
C PHE A 54 15.95 2.52 -26.44
N THR A 55 16.81 3.27 -27.16
CA THR A 55 16.78 4.74 -27.07
C THR A 55 15.50 5.25 -27.74
N PRO A 56 14.62 5.99 -27.04
CA PRO A 56 13.42 6.55 -27.66
C PRO A 56 13.81 7.49 -28.80
N LYS A 57 13.12 7.37 -29.94
CA LYS A 57 13.18 8.37 -31.01
C LYS A 57 12.74 9.70 -30.40
N LYS A 58 13.55 10.77 -30.54
CA LYS A 58 13.27 12.10 -29.96
C LYS A 58 11.78 12.44 -30.12
N SER A 59 11.13 12.81 -29.01
CA SER A 59 9.80 13.44 -29.01
C SER A 59 9.91 14.90 -29.44
#